data_AF-A0A0C9RY89-F1
#
_entry.id   AF-A0A0C9RY89-F1
#
_cell.length_a   1.000
_cell.length_b   1.000
_cell.length_c   1.000
_cell.angle_alpha   90.00
_cell.angle_beta   90.00
_cell.angle_gamma   90.00
#
_symmetry.space_group_name_H-M   'P 1'
#
loop_
_entity.id
_entity.type
_entity.pdbx_description
1 polymer ?
#
loop_
_entity_poly.entity_id
_entity_poly.type
_entity_poly.pdbx_seq_one_letter_code
_entity_poly.pdbx_strand_id
1 'polypeptide(L)'
;MVDLKDTLVIITSDHSHSLMFNGYSDRGSSILGLSQKSKTDQIPYTILTYGTGGPNNMAYEVKNGKASRIDPRKFNTSDFTYSQQAAVITDEAYHGGGDVPIYAIGPFAHLFHSTHEQNYVAHVIGYAAKIGPYSNESSFSRESSIVVIALIAVFISVLSL
;
A
#
# COMPACT_ATOMS: atom_id res chain seq x y z
N MET A 1 -13.41 22.28 2.80
CA MET A 1 -13.71 21.14 1.91
C MET A 1 -12.71 21.17 0.76
N VAL A 2 -12.31 20.03 0.22
CA VAL A 2 -11.35 19.93 -0.90
C VAL A 2 -12.09 20.05 -2.24
N ASP A 3 -11.60 20.87 -3.17
CA ASP A 3 -12.09 20.91 -4.56
C ASP A 3 -11.19 20.04 -5.47
N LEU A 4 -11.75 18.96 -6.00
CA LEU A 4 -11.01 18.01 -6.82
C LEU A 4 -10.72 18.51 -8.25
N LYS A 5 -11.21 19.70 -8.63
CA LYS A 5 -10.88 20.32 -9.92
C LYS A 5 -9.50 20.96 -9.94
N ASP A 6 -9.00 21.40 -8.78
CA ASP A 6 -7.71 22.08 -8.65
C ASP A 6 -6.79 21.44 -7.59
N THR A 7 -7.29 20.46 -6.83
CA THR A 7 -6.52 19.76 -5.80
C THR A 7 -6.25 18.30 -6.17
N LEU A 8 -4.98 17.92 -6.23
CA LEU A 8 -4.54 16.53 -6.30
C LEU A 8 -4.42 15.96 -4.88
N VAL A 9 -5.20 14.93 -4.58
CA VAL A 9 -5.16 14.20 -3.30
C VAL A 9 -4.49 12.85 -3.54
N ILE A 10 -3.45 12.56 -2.75
CA ILE A 10 -2.69 11.31 -2.81
C ILE A 10 -2.71 10.67 -1.42
N ILE A 11 -2.94 9.36 -1.37
CA ILE A 11 -2.85 8.53 -0.17
C ILE A 11 -1.88 7.39 -0.49
N THR A 12 -0.82 7.29 0.30
CA THR A 12 0.18 6.22 0.22
C THR A 12 0.75 5.96 1.61
N SER A 13 1.51 4.89 1.76
CA SER A 13 2.39 4.67 2.91
C SER A 13 3.85 4.92 2.53
N ASP A 14 4.69 5.15 3.52
CA ASP A 14 6.14 5.15 3.40
C ASP A 14 6.71 3.72 3.39
N HIS A 15 6.11 2.80 4.16
CA HIS A 15 6.43 1.37 4.14
C HIS A 15 5.25 0.50 4.65
N SER A 16 5.40 -0.82 4.58
CA SER A 16 4.47 -1.79 5.16
C SER A 16 4.96 -2.29 6.53
N HIS A 17 4.31 -3.30 7.09
CA HIS A 17 4.73 -4.06 8.27
C HIS A 17 4.67 -5.57 7.99
N SER A 18 5.22 -6.38 8.89
CA SER A 18 5.14 -7.85 8.82
C SER A 18 3.75 -8.42 9.20
N LEU A 19 2.70 -7.61 9.16
CA LEU A 19 1.32 -8.00 9.48
C LEU A 19 0.78 -8.96 8.41
N MET A 20 0.15 -10.04 8.87
CA MET A 20 -0.51 -11.03 8.02
C MET A 20 -1.98 -11.22 8.40
N PHE A 21 -2.82 -11.37 7.39
CA PHE A 21 -4.23 -11.76 7.52
C PHE A 21 -4.34 -13.25 7.20
N ASN A 22 -4.72 -14.05 8.18
CA ASN A 22 -4.60 -15.49 8.14
C ASN A 22 -5.97 -16.18 8.19
N GLY A 23 -5.98 -17.41 7.67
CA GLY A 23 -7.07 -18.35 7.81
C GLY A 23 -8.24 -18.12 6.87
N TYR A 24 -9.32 -18.85 7.13
CA TYR A 24 -10.55 -18.86 6.32
C TYR A 24 -11.74 -18.54 7.22
N SER A 25 -11.69 -17.37 7.87
CA SER A 25 -12.78 -16.92 8.75
C SER A 25 -14.01 -16.51 7.93
N ASP A 26 -15.20 -16.77 8.47
CA ASP A 26 -16.45 -16.43 7.82
C ASP A 26 -16.59 -14.92 7.61
N ARG A 27 -17.27 -14.53 6.52
CA ARG A 27 -17.57 -13.11 6.25
C ARG A 27 -18.34 -12.49 7.41
N GLY A 28 -17.89 -11.32 7.87
CA GLY A 28 -18.48 -10.61 9.01
C GLY A 28 -17.86 -10.97 10.36
N SER A 29 -16.91 -11.91 10.40
CA SER A 29 -16.09 -12.15 11.58
C SER A 29 -15.30 -10.90 11.99
N SER A 30 -15.16 -10.67 13.30
CA SER A 30 -14.30 -9.60 13.80
C SER A 30 -12.86 -9.82 13.34
N ILE A 31 -12.21 -8.78 12.81
CA ILE A 31 -10.81 -8.86 12.36
C ILE A 31 -9.84 -9.15 13.51
N LEU A 32 -10.20 -8.77 14.74
CA LEU A 32 -9.43 -9.07 15.96
C LEU A 32 -9.77 -10.45 16.53
N GLY A 33 -10.64 -11.21 15.85
CA GLY A 33 -11.13 -12.50 16.29
C GLY A 33 -10.18 -13.66 16.01
N LEU A 34 -10.70 -14.85 16.31
CA LEU A 34 -10.05 -16.11 16.03
C LEU A 34 -10.47 -16.65 14.65
N SER A 35 -9.58 -17.39 14.02
CA SER A 35 -9.86 -18.22 12.85
C SER A 35 -9.93 -19.71 13.26
N GLN A 36 -9.91 -20.59 12.27
CA GLN A 36 -9.93 -22.04 12.41
C GLN A 36 -8.82 -22.59 13.33
N LYS A 37 -8.98 -23.84 13.77
CA LYS A 37 -7.95 -24.57 14.51
C LYS A 37 -6.84 -25.04 13.57
N SER A 38 -5.59 -24.96 14.04
CA SER A 38 -4.49 -25.65 13.37
C SER A 38 -4.73 -27.17 13.45
N LYS A 39 -4.54 -27.86 12.32
CA LYS A 39 -4.69 -29.32 12.25
C LYS A 39 -3.58 -30.05 13.04
N THR A 40 -2.48 -29.37 13.34
CA THR A 40 -1.32 -29.93 14.02
C THR A 40 -1.47 -29.90 15.54
N ASP A 41 -1.78 -28.73 16.11
CA ASP A 41 -1.85 -28.55 17.58
C ASP A 41 -3.27 -28.44 18.13
N GLN A 42 -4.29 -28.39 17.25
CA GLN A 42 -5.71 -28.26 17.60
C GLN A 42 -6.07 -26.98 18.38
N ILE A 43 -5.18 -25.99 18.38
CA ILE A 43 -5.38 -24.67 19.00
C ILE A 43 -5.80 -23.69 17.87
N PRO A 44 -6.80 -22.81 18.09
CA PRO A 44 -7.12 -21.75 17.11
C PRO A 44 -6.01 -20.70 17.06
N TYR A 45 -5.99 -19.90 16.00
CA TYR A 45 -5.10 -18.75 15.85
C TYR A 45 -5.92 -17.49 15.57
N THR A 46 -5.37 -16.31 15.85
CA THR A 46 -6.00 -15.03 15.52
C THR A 46 -5.97 -14.81 14.01
N ILE A 47 -6.96 -14.07 13.49
CA ILE A 47 -6.97 -13.69 12.06
C ILE A 47 -5.72 -12.87 11.74
N LEU A 48 -5.33 -11.96 12.65
CA LEU A 48 -4.11 -11.18 12.51
C LEU A 48 -2.94 -11.85 13.24
N THR A 49 -1.78 -11.91 12.58
CA THR A 49 -0.48 -12.25 13.19
C THR A 49 0.60 -11.35 12.62
N TYR A 50 1.76 -11.31 13.27
CA TYR A 50 2.93 -10.60 12.75
C TYR A 50 4.07 -11.58 12.43
N GLY A 51 4.93 -11.22 11.48
CA GLY A 51 6.19 -11.92 11.26
C GLY A 51 7.18 -11.64 12.39
N THR A 52 7.29 -10.37 12.77
CA THR A 52 8.14 -9.85 13.86
C THR A 52 7.29 -9.10 14.88
N GLY A 53 7.62 -9.20 16.16
CA GLY A 53 6.90 -8.50 17.21
C GLY A 53 7.75 -8.28 18.45
N GLY A 54 7.27 -7.43 19.35
CA GLY A 54 7.95 -7.15 20.61
C GLY A 54 7.77 -8.27 21.64
N PRO A 55 8.29 -8.08 22.87
CA PRO A 55 8.26 -9.09 23.93
C PRO A 55 6.86 -9.55 24.35
N ASN A 56 5.82 -8.76 24.05
CA ASN A 56 4.41 -9.06 24.32
C ASN A 56 3.75 -9.90 23.20
N ASN A 57 4.38 -10.09 22.04
CA ASN A 57 3.84 -10.86 20.92
C ASN A 57 4.19 -12.37 20.97
N MET A 58 4.72 -12.88 22.09
CA MET A 58 5.17 -14.27 22.24
C MET A 58 4.09 -15.28 21.80
N ALA A 59 4.42 -16.15 20.85
CA ALA A 59 3.50 -17.19 20.38
C ALA A 59 3.61 -18.51 21.18
N TYR A 60 4.78 -18.79 21.76
CA TYR A 60 5.08 -20.06 22.42
C TYR A 60 5.50 -19.85 23.87
N GLU A 61 5.08 -20.78 24.72
CA GLU A 61 5.52 -20.88 26.12
C GLU A 61 6.19 -22.23 26.34
N VAL A 62 7.15 -22.27 27.28
CA VAL A 62 7.80 -23.51 27.71
C VAL A 62 7.26 -23.89 29.09
N LYS A 63 6.65 -25.07 29.20
CA LYS A 63 6.16 -25.64 30.45
C LYS A 63 6.73 -27.03 30.65
N ASN A 64 7.33 -27.30 31.81
CA ASN A 64 7.95 -28.58 32.15
C ASN A 64 8.94 -29.08 31.07
N GLY A 65 9.75 -28.16 30.52
CA GLY A 65 10.73 -28.47 29.46
C GLY A 65 10.13 -28.70 28.08
N LYS A 66 8.82 -28.53 27.88
CA LYS A 66 8.14 -28.69 26.59
C LYS A 66 7.61 -27.36 26.07
N ALA A 67 7.96 -27.01 24.83
CA ALA A 67 7.40 -25.86 24.14
C ALA A 67 6.00 -26.18 23.62
N SER A 68 5.06 -25.25 23.79
CA SER A 68 3.70 -25.32 23.26
C SER A 68 3.21 -23.94 22.87
N ARG A 69 2.37 -23.85 21.84
CA ARG A 69 1.76 -22.59 21.42
C ARG A 69 0.77 -22.09 22.46
N ILE A 70 0.82 -20.80 22.76
CA ILE A 70 -0.11 -20.14 23.65
C ILE A 70 -1.49 -20.10 22.98
N ASP A 71 -2.53 -20.52 23.72
CA ASP A 71 -3.90 -20.55 23.22
C ASP A 71 -4.54 -19.15 23.30
N PRO A 72 -4.80 -18.48 22.17
CA PRO A 72 -5.35 -17.12 22.19
C PRO A 72 -6.76 -17.05 22.78
N ARG A 73 -7.50 -18.16 22.89
CA ARG A 73 -8.81 -18.20 23.57
C ARG A 73 -8.75 -17.85 25.05
N LYS A 74 -7.57 -17.94 25.66
CA LYS A 74 -7.36 -17.60 27.08
C LYS A 74 -7.30 -16.09 27.32
N PHE A 75 -7.33 -15.29 26.26
CA PHE A 75 -7.20 -13.84 26.31
C PHE A 75 -8.37 -13.19 25.58
N ASN A 76 -8.68 -11.95 25.96
CA ASN A 76 -9.57 -11.11 25.16
C ASN A 76 -8.78 -10.54 23.98
N THR A 77 -8.94 -11.13 22.79
CA THR A 77 -8.18 -10.71 21.60
C THR A 77 -8.62 -9.35 21.05
N SER A 78 -9.73 -8.80 21.55
CA SER A 78 -10.20 -7.44 21.22
C SER A 78 -9.79 -6.38 22.25
N ASP A 79 -9.04 -6.77 23.28
CA ASP A 79 -8.46 -5.82 24.23
C ASP A 79 -7.44 -4.92 23.52
N PHE A 80 -7.43 -3.62 23.82
CA PHE A 80 -6.49 -2.66 23.22
C PHE A 80 -5.02 -2.96 23.58
N THR A 81 -4.79 -3.71 24.66
CA THR A 81 -3.47 -4.17 25.10
C THR A 81 -3.11 -5.54 24.56
N TYR A 82 -4.01 -6.22 23.85
CA TYR A 82 -3.73 -7.54 23.29
C TYR A 82 -2.73 -7.43 22.13
N SER A 83 -1.63 -8.15 22.24
CA SER A 83 -0.60 -8.23 21.19
C SER A 83 -0.76 -9.51 20.41
N GLN A 84 -1.02 -9.39 19.10
CA GLN A 84 -1.15 -10.55 18.21
C GLN A 84 0.15 -11.36 18.20
N GLN A 85 0.03 -12.68 18.08
CA GLN A 85 1.19 -13.56 18.10
C GLN A 85 2.14 -13.25 16.92
N ALA A 86 3.44 -13.26 17.19
CA ALA A 86 4.50 -13.09 16.19
C ALA A 86 5.38 -14.34 16.06
N ALA A 87 5.95 -14.54 14.87
CA ALA A 87 6.83 -15.69 14.60
C ALA A 87 8.24 -15.49 15.20
N VAL A 88 8.79 -14.28 15.09
CA VAL A 88 10.09 -13.90 15.66
C VAL A 88 9.88 -12.74 16.63
N ILE A 89 10.51 -12.85 17.81
CA ILE A 89 10.38 -11.85 18.88
C ILE A 89 11.66 -11.02 18.95
N THR A 90 11.48 -9.71 18.87
CA THR A 90 12.51 -8.67 18.99
C THR A 90 12.06 -7.66 20.06
N ASP A 91 12.57 -6.43 20.01
CA ASP A 91 12.11 -5.31 20.83
C ASP A 91 10.79 -4.68 20.33
N GLU A 92 10.51 -4.73 19.02
CA GLU A 92 9.28 -4.18 18.40
C GLU A 92 8.84 -4.91 17.11
N ALA A 93 7.66 -4.56 16.59
CA ALA A 93 7.25 -5.04 15.26
C ALA A 93 7.94 -4.25 14.14
N TYR A 94 8.84 -4.90 13.40
CA TYR A 94 9.60 -4.25 12.32
C TYR A 94 8.77 -3.96 11.07
N HIS A 95 9.28 -3.04 10.24
CA HIS A 95 8.73 -2.69 8.93
C HIS A 95 8.77 -3.88 7.95
N GLY A 96 7.87 -3.87 6.97
CA GLY A 96 7.79 -4.82 5.88
C GLY A 96 8.29 -4.21 4.57
N GLY A 97 9.03 -4.99 3.79
CA GLY A 97 9.60 -4.56 2.50
C GLY A 97 8.72 -4.86 1.29
N GLY A 98 7.42 -5.12 1.48
CA GLY A 98 6.48 -5.28 0.37
C GLY A 98 6.00 -3.93 -0.16
N ASP A 99 5.67 -3.90 -1.46
CA ASP A 99 5.11 -2.71 -2.12
C ASP A 99 3.86 -2.19 -1.38
N VAL A 100 3.71 -0.85 -1.36
CA VAL A 100 2.56 -0.17 -0.76
C VAL A 100 1.70 0.51 -1.83
N PRO A 101 0.37 0.57 -1.66
CA PRO A 101 -0.51 1.14 -2.66
C PRO A 101 -0.41 2.67 -2.68
N ILE A 102 -0.58 3.25 -3.86
CA ILE A 102 -0.83 4.68 -4.06
C ILE A 102 -2.26 4.84 -4.58
N TYR A 103 -3.08 5.61 -3.87
CA TYR A 103 -4.39 6.05 -4.32
C TYR A 103 -4.34 7.54 -4.64
N ALA A 104 -4.89 7.96 -5.78
CA ALA A 104 -4.89 9.35 -6.17
C ALA A 104 -6.22 9.77 -6.83
N ILE A 105 -6.62 11.03 -6.60
CA ILE A 105 -7.76 11.67 -7.25
C ILE A 105 -7.48 13.16 -7.47
N GLY A 106 -8.05 13.76 -8.52
CA GLY A 106 -7.84 15.15 -8.89
C GLY A 106 -6.94 15.33 -10.13
N PRO A 107 -6.40 16.54 -10.37
CA PRO A 107 -5.56 16.83 -11.53
C PRO A 107 -4.36 15.89 -11.60
N PHE A 108 -4.08 15.35 -12.79
CA PHE A 108 -2.96 14.42 -13.05
C PHE A 108 -2.94 13.10 -12.26
N ALA A 109 -4.01 12.76 -11.52
CA ALA A 109 -4.09 11.50 -10.78
C ALA A 109 -3.89 10.24 -11.65
N HIS A 110 -4.21 10.32 -12.95
CA HIS A 110 -4.02 9.25 -13.93
C HIS A 110 -2.54 8.88 -14.18
N LEU A 111 -1.58 9.69 -13.72
CA LEU A 111 -0.16 9.36 -13.77
C LEU A 111 0.22 8.28 -12.74
N PHE A 112 -0.56 8.12 -11.68
CA PHE A 112 -0.41 7.01 -10.74
C PHE A 112 -1.06 5.75 -11.31
N HIS A 113 -0.29 4.98 -12.07
CA HIS A 113 -0.69 3.70 -12.68
C HIS A 113 0.40 2.64 -12.49
N SER A 114 0.09 1.35 -12.57
CA SER A 114 1.11 0.28 -12.52
C SER A 114 1.99 0.32 -11.24
N THR A 115 3.27 -0.08 -11.34
CA THR A 115 4.27 -0.08 -10.26
C THR A 115 5.28 1.04 -10.49
N HIS A 116 5.62 1.77 -9.44
CA HIS A 116 6.58 2.87 -9.46
C HIS A 116 7.56 2.78 -8.30
N GLU A 117 8.75 3.34 -8.49
CA GLU A 117 9.65 3.68 -7.40
C GLU A 117 9.03 4.75 -6.49
N GLN A 118 9.24 4.70 -5.18
CA GLN A 118 8.58 5.60 -4.24
C GLN A 118 8.88 7.09 -4.50
N ASN A 119 10.09 7.42 -4.96
CA ASN A 119 10.46 8.80 -5.29
C ASN A 119 9.62 9.38 -6.46
N TYR A 120 8.98 8.54 -7.27
CA TYR A 120 8.06 8.96 -8.34
C TYR A 120 6.90 9.82 -7.81
N VAL A 121 6.43 9.57 -6.58
CA VAL A 121 5.35 10.36 -5.95
C VAL A 121 5.72 11.84 -5.90
N ALA A 122 6.95 12.15 -5.50
CA ALA A 122 7.44 13.53 -5.44
C ALA A 122 7.53 14.17 -6.83
N HIS A 123 7.92 13.39 -7.85
CA HIS A 123 7.97 13.86 -9.23
C HIS A 123 6.58 14.22 -9.77
N VAL A 124 5.56 13.38 -9.54
CA VAL A 124 4.19 13.66 -9.97
C VAL A 124 3.61 14.88 -9.25
N ILE A 125 3.86 15.04 -7.95
CA ILE A 125 3.47 16.24 -7.21
C ILE A 125 4.13 17.48 -7.82
N GLY A 126 5.44 17.42 -8.06
CA GLY A 126 6.19 18.51 -8.69
C GLY A 126 5.64 18.89 -10.05
N TYR A 127 5.34 17.89 -10.88
CA TYR A 127 4.76 18.05 -12.20
C TYR A 127 3.37 18.67 -12.16
N ALA A 128 2.46 18.10 -11.35
CA ALA A 128 1.08 18.55 -11.24
C ALA A 128 0.96 19.99 -10.72
N ALA A 129 1.82 20.36 -9.76
CA ALA A 129 1.85 21.69 -9.16
C ALA A 129 2.71 22.70 -9.93
N LYS A 130 3.43 22.28 -10.99
CA LYS A 130 4.42 23.08 -11.73
C LYS A 130 5.46 23.74 -10.81
N ILE A 131 6.07 22.94 -9.94
CA ILE A 131 7.10 23.40 -9.01
C ILE A 131 8.43 22.68 -9.23
N GLY A 132 9.51 23.26 -8.71
CA GLY A 132 10.86 22.70 -8.81
C GLY A 132 11.29 22.55 -10.28
N PRO A 133 11.86 21.39 -10.68
CA PRO A 133 12.28 21.14 -12.06
C PRO A 133 11.18 21.32 -13.12
N TYR A 134 9.90 21.21 -12.73
CA TYR A 134 8.75 21.29 -13.64
C TYR A 134 8.13 22.69 -13.74
N SER A 135 8.73 23.70 -13.10
CA SER A 135 8.21 25.08 -13.10
C SER A 135 8.24 25.78 -14.46
N ASN A 136 9.19 25.39 -15.32
CA ASN A 136 9.42 25.99 -16.63
C ASN A 136 8.98 25.11 -17.81
N GLU A 137 8.25 24.02 -17.55
CA GLU A 137 7.62 23.29 -18.64
C GLU A 137 6.50 24.18 -19.21
N SER A 138 6.84 24.86 -20.31
CA SER A 138 5.89 25.56 -21.14
C SER A 138 4.77 24.57 -21.43
N SER A 139 3.56 24.86 -20.92
CA SER A 139 2.32 24.21 -21.33
C SER A 139 2.41 24.04 -22.83
N PHE A 140 2.53 22.80 -23.31
CA PHE A 140 2.80 22.45 -24.70
C PHE A 140 2.01 23.42 -25.58
N SER A 141 2.68 24.46 -26.06
CA SER A 141 2.00 25.52 -26.75
C SER A 141 1.48 24.87 -28.02
N ARG A 142 0.30 25.30 -28.43
CA ARG A 142 -0.44 24.82 -29.60
C ARG A 142 0.28 25.20 -30.91
N GLU A 143 1.59 24.98 -31.00
CA GLU A 143 2.45 25.20 -32.16
C GLU A 143 2.29 24.07 -33.18
N SER A 144 1.73 22.92 -32.79
CA SER A 144 1.59 21.76 -33.67
C SER A 144 0.51 21.92 -34.76
N SER A 145 -0.40 22.89 -34.66
CA SER A 145 -1.44 23.05 -35.69
C SER A 145 -0.90 23.64 -36.99
N ILE A 146 0.05 24.58 -36.94
CA ILE A 146 0.56 25.24 -38.15
C ILE A 146 1.49 24.32 -38.93
N VAL A 147 2.36 23.57 -38.23
CA VAL A 147 3.30 22.62 -38.87
C VAL A 147 2.55 21.45 -39.52
N VAL A 148 1.52 20.93 -38.86
CA VAL A 148 0.68 19.85 -39.43
C VAL A 148 -0.13 20.36 -40.63
N ILE A 149 -0.69 21.56 -40.57
CA ILE A 149 -1.41 22.15 -41.73
C ILE A 149 -0.44 22.39 -42.90
N ALA A 150 0.77 22.88 -42.64
CA ALA A 150 1.78 23.09 -43.68
C ALA A 150 2.22 21.77 -44.33
N LEU A 151 2.43 20.71 -43.55
CA LEU A 151 2.78 19.39 -44.07
C LEU A 151 1.64 18.78 -44.90
N ILE A 152 0.38 18.96 -44.48
CA ILE A 152 -0.79 18.51 -45.26
C ILE A 152 -0.90 19.30 -46.57
N ALA A 153 -0.69 20.61 -46.55
CA ALA A 153 -0.73 21.45 -47.76
C ALA A 153 0.37 21.06 -48.77
N VAL A 154 1.59 20.80 -48.29
CA VAL A 154 2.69 20.30 -49.13
C VAL A 154 2.34 18.94 -49.72
N PHE A 155 1.82 18.01 -48.91
CA PHE A 155 1.44 16.68 -49.39
C PHE A 155 0.35 16.71 -50.46
N ILE A 156 -0.67 17.57 -50.30
CA ILE A 156 -1.72 17.76 -51.32
C ILE A 156 -1.12 18.33 -52.61
N SER A 157 -0.21 19.30 -52.52
CA SER A 157 0.41 19.92 -53.71
C SER A 157 1.27 18.94 -54.52
N VAL A 158 1.93 17.98 -53.85
CA VAL A 158 2.73 16.93 -54.49
C VAL A 158 1.86 15.86 -55.15
N LEU A 159 0.68 15.56 -54.60
CA LEU A 159 -0.27 14.62 -55.23
C LEU A 159 -1.03 15.21 -56.44
N SER A 160 -1.05 16.54 -56.59
CA SER A 160 -1.73 17.23 -57.69
C SER A 160 -0.85 17.50 -58.92
N LEU A 161 0.38 16.97 -58.94
CA LEU A 161 1.32 16.93 -60.08
C LEU A 161 1.32 15.54 -60.71
#